data_AF-A0A0R1WV87-F1
#
_entry.id   AF-A0A0R1WV87-F1
#
_cell.length_a   1.000
_cell.length_b   1.000
_cell.length_c   1.000
_cell.angle_alpha   90.00
_cell.angle_beta   90.00
_cell.angle_gamma   90.00
#
_symmetry.space_group_name_H-M   'P 1'
#
loop_
_entity.id
_entity.type
_entity.pdbx_description
1 polymer ?
#
loop_
_entity_poly.entity_id
_entity_poly.type
_entity_poly.pdbx_seq_one_letter_code
_entity_poly.pdbx_strand_id
1 'polypeptide(L)'
;MAFHYPNGRLYQPTNKKQVEDKQTKKINHRSLKNNSSVIYGNRGMTLEQAINESNNYYLAVKRAVIHKKPIPIQIVDVSYPKRSAAVIKEAYFKKASTTDYNGIYKGKYIDFEAKETKNKTSFPLSNFHSHQIEHMKACRDLGGICFTIVRFSSTDELFILPFNLLLKYWNEKDFARKSIPKKEIEKVGVKLKNSISPPIQYLDGIDLLYNL
;
A
#
# COMPACT_ATOMS: atom_id res chain seq x y z
N MET A 1 38.71 -23.37 -27.94
CA MET A 1 38.60 -21.90 -27.83
C MET A 1 37.19 -21.56 -27.37
N ALA A 2 37.02 -20.81 -26.29
CA ALA A 2 35.70 -20.46 -25.74
C ALA A 2 35.15 -19.21 -26.45
N PHE A 3 34.03 -19.36 -27.16
CA PHE A 3 33.36 -18.24 -27.81
C PHE A 3 32.52 -17.47 -26.77
N HIS A 4 32.77 -16.18 -26.66
CA HIS A 4 32.06 -15.27 -25.76
C HIS A 4 31.23 -14.29 -26.57
N TYR A 5 30.01 -13.99 -26.10
CA TYR A 5 29.21 -12.91 -26.67
C TYR A 5 29.72 -11.54 -26.20
N PRO A 6 29.42 -10.43 -26.94
CA PRO A 6 29.83 -9.07 -26.59
C PRO A 6 29.37 -8.57 -25.20
N ASN A 7 28.48 -9.29 -24.53
CA ASN A 7 28.00 -9.03 -23.16
C ASN A 7 28.68 -9.90 -22.10
N GLY A 8 29.79 -10.59 -22.42
CA GLY A 8 30.60 -11.37 -21.48
C GLY A 8 30.04 -12.75 -21.10
N ARG A 9 28.94 -13.20 -21.72
CA ARG A 9 28.38 -14.52 -21.46
C ARG A 9 29.01 -15.60 -22.36
N LEU A 10 29.30 -16.76 -21.77
CA LEU A 10 29.81 -17.94 -22.45
C LEU A 10 28.76 -18.58 -23.37
N TYR A 11 29.16 -18.92 -24.59
CA TYR A 11 28.32 -19.66 -25.54
C TYR A 11 28.09 -21.10 -25.06
N GLN A 12 26.83 -21.50 -24.90
CA GLN A 12 26.43 -22.88 -24.63
C GLN A 12 25.57 -23.42 -25.79
N PRO A 13 26.04 -24.42 -26.57
CA PRO A 13 25.26 -24.98 -27.67
C PRO A 13 24.17 -25.92 -27.15
N THR A 14 22.91 -25.67 -27.55
CA THR A 14 21.80 -26.61 -27.33
C THR A 14 21.75 -27.63 -28.46
N ASN A 15 22.20 -28.86 -28.21
CA ASN A 15 22.07 -29.96 -29.17
C ASN A 15 20.63 -30.49 -29.21
N LYS A 16 19.98 -30.40 -30.38
CA LYS A 16 18.80 -31.19 -30.74
C LYS A 16 19.23 -32.38 -31.61
N LYS A 17 18.90 -33.61 -31.19
CA LYS A 17 18.53 -34.75 -32.06
C LYS A 17 17.77 -35.81 -31.23
N GLN A 18 16.64 -36.27 -31.78
CA GLN A 18 15.78 -37.39 -31.35
C GLN A 18 16.53 -38.74 -31.53
N VAL A 19 16.22 -39.89 -30.89
CA VAL A 19 15.00 -40.74 -31.01
C VAL A 19 15.07 -41.91 -29.97
N GLU A 20 13.91 -42.24 -29.35
CA GLU A 20 13.39 -43.51 -28.73
C GLU A 20 14.21 -44.29 -27.66
N ASP A 21 13.67 -44.95 -26.62
CA ASP A 21 12.34 -45.53 -26.40
C ASP A 21 12.07 -45.80 -24.89
N LYS A 22 10.77 -45.80 -24.51
CA LYS A 22 10.10 -46.52 -23.39
C LYS A 22 10.29 -46.19 -21.89
N GLN A 23 9.11 -45.89 -21.31
CA GLN A 23 8.54 -46.30 -20.01
C GLN A 23 8.48 -45.30 -18.83
N THR A 24 7.24 -44.77 -18.69
CA THR A 24 6.41 -44.65 -17.46
C THR A 24 6.92 -43.83 -16.26
N LYS A 25 6.33 -42.65 -16.04
CA LYS A 25 5.34 -42.38 -14.96
C LYS A 25 4.94 -40.89 -14.90
N LYS A 26 3.68 -40.68 -14.51
CA LYS A 26 2.87 -39.47 -14.61
C LYS A 26 3.42 -38.27 -13.83
N ILE A 27 3.22 -37.12 -14.48
CA ILE A 27 3.47 -35.74 -14.08
C ILE A 27 2.33 -35.23 -13.19
N ASN A 28 2.61 -34.32 -12.26
CA ASN A 28 1.79 -33.12 -12.02
C ASN A 28 2.62 -31.96 -11.44
N HIS A 29 3.10 -31.14 -12.38
CA HIS A 29 3.31 -29.69 -12.38
C HIS A 29 3.59 -28.93 -11.06
N ARG A 30 4.88 -28.71 -10.78
CA ARG A 30 5.38 -27.49 -10.11
C ARG A 30 5.38 -26.34 -11.12
N SER A 31 4.86 -25.19 -10.69
CA SER A 31 4.72 -23.96 -11.46
C SER A 31 6.07 -23.37 -11.91
N LEU A 32 6.26 -23.27 -13.22
CA LEU A 32 7.34 -22.51 -13.83
C LEU A 32 6.97 -21.02 -13.79
N LYS A 33 7.79 -20.24 -13.08
CA LYS A 33 7.78 -18.77 -13.12
C LYS A 33 8.12 -18.32 -14.55
N ASN A 34 7.15 -17.77 -15.26
CA ASN A 34 7.40 -17.02 -16.48
C ASN A 34 7.91 -15.62 -16.12
N ASN A 35 9.20 -15.39 -16.37
CA ASN A 35 9.76 -14.06 -16.57
C ASN A 35 9.32 -13.57 -17.97
N SER A 36 8.15 -12.94 -18.04
CA SER A 36 7.79 -12.09 -19.17
C SER A 36 7.55 -10.69 -18.63
N SER A 37 8.52 -9.80 -18.87
CA SER A 37 8.38 -8.36 -18.69
C SER A 37 7.39 -7.81 -19.72
N VAL A 38 6.11 -8.01 -19.44
CA VAL A 38 5.01 -7.24 -20.02
C VAL A 38 4.73 -6.15 -19.00
N ILE A 39 4.85 -4.89 -19.38
CA ILE A 39 4.38 -3.76 -18.56
C ILE A 39 2.86 -3.82 -18.58
N TYR A 40 2.29 -4.69 -17.74
CA TYR A 40 0.88 -4.69 -17.40
C TYR A 40 0.64 -3.41 -16.60
N GLY A 41 0.13 -2.37 -17.25
CA GLY A 41 -0.21 -1.11 -16.57
C GLY A 41 -1.13 -1.39 -15.39
N ASN A 42 -0.66 -1.14 -14.17
CA ASN A 42 -1.31 -1.11 -12.85
C ASN A 42 -2.40 -2.16 -12.49
N ARG A 43 -2.70 -3.13 -13.34
CA ARG A 43 -3.65 -4.23 -13.09
C ARG A 43 -2.98 -5.28 -12.23
N GLY A 44 -2.93 -5.01 -10.93
CA GLY A 44 -2.31 -5.90 -9.93
C GLY A 44 -1.58 -5.17 -8.81
N MET A 45 -1.43 -3.84 -8.92
CA MET A 45 -0.80 -3.05 -7.87
C MET A 45 -1.71 -2.93 -6.64
N THR A 46 -1.15 -3.22 -5.47
CA THR A 46 -1.87 -3.03 -4.20
C THR A 46 -2.02 -1.55 -3.90
N LEU A 47 -3.05 -1.20 -3.11
CA LEU A 47 -3.24 0.19 -2.68
C LEU A 47 -1.99 0.74 -1.95
N GLU A 48 -1.38 -0.09 -1.11
CA GLU A 48 -0.14 0.26 -0.40
C GLU A 48 1.02 0.55 -1.35
N GLN A 49 1.26 -0.32 -2.35
CA GLN A 49 2.32 -0.09 -3.33
C GLN A 49 2.09 1.23 -4.07
N ALA A 50 0.85 1.50 -4.50
CA ALA A 50 0.49 2.72 -5.21
C ALA A 50 0.74 3.98 -4.38
N ILE A 51 0.43 3.95 -3.08
CA ILE A 51 0.70 5.04 -2.15
C ILE A 51 2.20 5.22 -1.96
N ASN A 52 2.95 4.14 -1.76
CA ASN A 52 4.40 4.22 -1.57
C ASN A 52 5.12 4.80 -2.80
N GLU A 53 4.74 4.39 -4.01
CA GLU A 53 5.26 4.98 -5.25
C GLU A 53 4.88 6.45 -5.38
N SER A 54 3.65 6.81 -5.01
CA SER A 54 3.21 8.21 -5.01
C SER A 54 4.01 9.06 -4.00
N ASN A 55 4.27 8.53 -2.81
CA ASN A 55 5.08 9.18 -1.78
C ASN A 55 6.53 9.39 -2.24
N ASN A 56 7.13 8.38 -2.87
CA ASN A 56 8.47 8.49 -3.45
C ASN A 56 8.52 9.56 -4.54
N TYR A 57 7.50 9.62 -5.40
CA TYR A 57 7.36 10.69 -6.39
C TYR A 57 7.29 12.06 -5.73
N TYR A 58 6.41 12.25 -4.73
CA TYR A 58 6.27 13.54 -4.04
C TYR A 58 7.55 13.99 -3.35
N LEU A 59 8.32 13.06 -2.79
CA LEU A 59 9.63 13.33 -2.21
C LEU A 59 10.63 13.77 -3.28
N ALA A 60 10.71 13.04 -4.40
CA ALA A 60 11.64 13.31 -5.49
C ALA A 60 11.41 14.69 -6.12
N VAL A 61 10.16 15.10 -6.29
CA VAL A 61 9.80 16.43 -6.82
C VAL A 61 9.74 17.51 -5.73
N LYS A 62 10.15 17.20 -4.48
CA LYS A 62 10.15 18.11 -3.33
C LYS A 62 8.78 18.73 -3.02
N ARG A 63 7.69 18.02 -3.32
CA ARG A 63 6.31 18.47 -3.05
C ARG A 63 5.87 18.14 -1.62
N ALA A 64 6.22 16.97 -1.11
CA ALA A 64 5.89 16.54 0.26
C ALA A 64 6.92 15.53 0.79
N VAL A 65 7.02 15.42 2.11
CA VAL A 65 7.83 14.39 2.77
C VAL A 65 6.90 13.52 3.59
N ILE A 66 6.51 12.37 3.04
CA ILE A 66 5.51 11.47 3.61
C ILE A 66 6.04 10.03 3.55
N HIS A 67 5.92 9.31 4.66
CA HIS A 67 6.42 7.95 4.79
C HIS A 67 5.41 7.02 5.44
N LYS A 68 5.53 5.73 5.12
CA LYS A 68 4.85 4.66 5.85
C LYS A 68 5.63 4.35 7.12
N LYS A 69 4.94 4.22 8.25
CA LYS A 69 5.51 3.75 9.50
C LYS A 69 5.80 2.24 9.39
N PRO A 70 6.97 1.77 9.87
CA PRO A 70 7.29 0.35 9.87
C PRO A 70 6.34 -0.42 10.79
N ILE A 71 6.17 -1.72 10.52
CA ILE A 71 5.35 -2.60 11.35
C ILE A 71 5.99 -2.66 12.76
N PRO A 72 5.22 -2.37 13.83
CA PRO A 72 5.77 -2.34 15.17
C PRO A 72 6.07 -3.78 15.63
N ILE A 73 7.33 -4.04 15.95
CA ILE A 73 7.82 -5.32 16.49
C ILE A 73 8.54 -5.08 17.82
N GLN A 74 8.38 -6.03 18.74
CA GLN A 74 9.20 -6.16 19.93
C GLN A 74 10.34 -7.11 19.63
N ILE A 75 11.56 -6.60 19.58
CA ILE A 75 12.76 -7.43 19.44
C ILE A 75 13.09 -8.03 20.81
N VAL A 76 13.28 -9.34 20.86
CA VAL A 76 13.61 -10.08 22.09
C VAL A 76 15.04 -10.61 22.05
N ASP A 77 15.45 -11.16 20.93
CA ASP A 77 16.83 -11.67 20.75
C ASP A 77 17.46 -11.17 19.45
N VAL A 78 18.73 -10.77 19.54
CA VAL A 78 19.54 -10.29 18.42
C VAL A 78 20.92 -10.91 18.47
N SER A 79 21.32 -11.52 17.37
CA SER A 79 22.66 -12.07 17.17
C SER A 79 23.51 -11.14 16.29
N TYR A 80 24.78 -10.98 16.64
CA TYR A 80 25.74 -10.15 15.91
C TYR A 80 26.89 -11.00 15.37
N PRO A 81 26.72 -11.67 14.22
CA PRO A 81 27.74 -12.57 13.69
C PRO A 81 29.03 -11.84 13.26
N LYS A 82 28.93 -10.56 12.89
CA LYS A 82 30.06 -9.67 12.51
C LYS A 82 29.71 -8.22 12.85
N ARG A 83 30.71 -7.33 12.97
CA ARG A 83 30.50 -5.90 13.32
C ARG A 83 29.53 -5.14 12.42
N SER A 84 29.34 -5.55 11.17
CA SER A 84 28.47 -4.90 10.19
C SER A 84 27.08 -5.52 10.05
N ALA A 85 26.73 -6.51 10.88
CA ALA A 85 25.49 -7.27 10.71
C ALA A 85 24.83 -7.55 12.06
N ALA A 86 23.53 -7.27 12.13
CA ALA A 86 22.65 -7.65 13.22
C ALA A 86 21.53 -8.52 12.65
N VAL A 87 21.23 -9.64 13.33
CA VAL A 87 20.18 -10.58 12.95
C VAL A 87 19.20 -10.69 14.09
N ILE A 88 17.97 -10.24 13.88
CA ILE A 88 16.88 -10.47 14.83
C ILE A 88 16.55 -11.98 14.81
N LYS A 89 16.71 -12.64 15.96
CA LYS A 89 16.47 -14.07 16.13
C LYS A 89 15.05 -14.34 16.64
N GLU A 90 14.55 -13.47 17.50
CA GLU A 90 13.21 -13.56 18.06
C GLU A 90 12.58 -12.18 18.15
N ALA A 91 11.35 -12.07 17.67
CA ALA A 91 10.54 -10.86 17.80
C ALA A 91 9.05 -11.18 17.84
N TYR A 92 8.29 -10.35 18.54
CA TYR A 92 6.83 -10.43 18.63
C TYR A 92 6.19 -9.22 17.97
N PHE A 93 5.12 -9.41 17.21
CA PHE A 93 4.35 -8.30 16.68
C PHE A 93 3.68 -7.52 17.83
N LYS A 94 3.79 -6.19 17.80
CA LYS A 94 3.00 -5.32 18.67
C LYS A 94 1.76 -4.84 17.93
N LYS A 95 0.71 -4.55 18.68
CA LYS A 95 -0.44 -3.82 18.15
C LYS A 95 0.00 -2.40 17.81
N ALA A 96 -0.26 -1.94 16.58
CA ALA A 96 -0.06 -0.55 16.23
C ALA A 96 -0.95 0.34 17.10
N SER A 97 -0.43 1.50 17.50
CA SER A 97 -1.19 2.51 18.26
C SER A 97 -1.57 3.72 17.40
N THR A 98 -1.04 3.80 16.18
CA THR A 98 -1.21 4.93 15.27
C THR A 98 -1.64 4.45 13.89
N THR A 99 -1.95 5.39 13.01
CA THR A 99 -2.10 5.21 11.56
C THR A 99 -0.79 4.85 10.86
N ASP A 100 -0.89 4.32 9.63
CA ASP A 100 0.24 3.81 8.87
C ASP A 100 1.08 4.89 8.18
N TYR A 101 0.53 6.06 7.82
CA TYR A 101 1.26 7.08 7.05
C TYR A 101 1.24 8.44 7.74
N ASN A 102 2.37 9.13 7.72
CA ASN A 102 2.43 10.53 8.14
C ASN A 102 3.55 11.30 7.43
N GLY A 103 3.54 12.61 7.58
CA GLY A 103 4.54 13.47 6.99
C GLY A 103 4.21 14.96 7.03
N ILE A 104 4.86 15.72 6.16
CA ILE A 104 4.70 17.16 6.03
C ILE A 104 4.36 17.51 4.57
N TYR A 105 3.37 18.37 4.41
CA TYR A 105 2.98 18.98 3.14
C TYR A 105 2.61 20.45 3.37
N LYS A 106 3.20 21.38 2.61
CA LYS A 106 2.98 22.83 2.75
C LYS A 106 3.08 23.34 4.21
N GLY A 107 4.04 22.81 4.98
CA GLY A 107 4.23 23.15 6.40
C GLY A 107 3.15 22.62 7.36
N LYS A 108 2.23 21.79 6.90
CA LYS A 108 1.20 21.13 7.72
C LYS A 108 1.57 19.67 7.98
N TYR A 109 1.27 19.20 9.19
CA TYR A 109 1.33 17.79 9.53
C TYR A 109 0.22 17.04 8.80
N ILE A 110 0.58 16.00 8.06
CA ILE A 110 -0.33 15.10 7.37
C ILE A 110 -0.27 13.74 8.06
N ASP A 111 -1.42 13.14 8.32
CA ASP A 111 -1.53 11.81 8.92
C ASP A 111 -2.72 11.07 8.32
N PHE A 112 -2.49 9.90 7.73
CA PHE A 112 -3.55 9.18 7.07
C PHE A 112 -3.40 7.67 7.15
N GLU A 113 -4.52 7.02 6.91
CA GLU A 113 -4.63 5.59 6.78
C GLU A 113 -5.04 5.19 5.36
N ALA A 114 -4.72 3.98 4.94
CA ALA A 114 -5.12 3.43 3.66
C ALA A 114 -5.87 2.10 3.85
N LYS A 115 -7.11 2.02 3.37
CA LYS A 115 -7.91 0.81 3.46
C LYS A 115 -8.66 0.52 2.16
N GLU A 116 -8.89 -0.75 1.91
CA GLU A 116 -9.67 -1.21 0.76
C GLU A 116 -10.83 -2.10 1.19
N THR A 117 -11.88 -2.13 0.36
CA THR A 117 -13.05 -2.99 0.56
C THR A 117 -13.52 -3.56 -0.76
N LYS A 118 -14.00 -4.80 -0.73
CA LYS A 118 -14.69 -5.45 -1.86
C LYS A 118 -16.17 -5.06 -1.93
N ASN A 119 -16.73 -4.45 -0.87
CA ASN A 119 -18.11 -3.99 -0.90
C ASN A 119 -18.26 -2.88 -1.94
N LYS A 120 -19.36 -2.90 -2.72
CA LYS A 120 -19.58 -1.93 -3.81
C LYS A 120 -20.29 -0.65 -3.37
N THR A 121 -21.03 -0.71 -2.26
CA THR A 121 -21.99 0.34 -1.87
C THR A 121 -21.72 0.97 -0.49
N SER A 122 -20.81 0.38 0.30
CA SER A 122 -20.48 0.90 1.63
C SER A 122 -19.08 0.49 2.07
N PHE A 123 -18.49 1.28 2.95
CA PHE A 123 -17.21 1.03 3.57
C PHE A 123 -17.40 0.57 5.03
N PRO A 124 -17.07 -0.69 5.39
CA PRO A 124 -17.22 -1.19 6.76
C PRO A 124 -16.33 -0.46 7.76
N LEU A 125 -16.90 -0.08 8.92
CA LEU A 125 -16.12 0.54 10.00
C LEU A 125 -15.22 -0.48 10.71
N SER A 126 -15.49 -1.78 10.59
CA SER A 126 -14.63 -2.86 11.12
C SER A 126 -13.21 -2.86 10.55
N ASN A 127 -12.96 -2.14 9.45
CA ASN A 127 -11.63 -1.92 8.88
C ASN A 127 -10.77 -0.96 9.71
N PHE A 128 -11.36 -0.25 10.68
CA PHE A 128 -10.66 0.65 11.59
C PHE A 128 -10.65 0.09 13.01
N HIS A 129 -9.60 0.40 13.74
CA HIS A 129 -9.48 0.10 15.16
C HIS A 129 -9.57 1.38 16.00
N SER A 130 -10.03 1.27 17.24
CA SER A 130 -10.27 2.43 18.13
C SER A 130 -9.03 3.32 18.28
N HIS A 131 -7.86 2.73 18.52
CA HIS A 131 -6.60 3.46 18.66
C HIS A 131 -6.27 4.33 17.43
N GLN A 132 -6.64 3.91 16.22
CA GLN A 132 -6.41 4.70 15.01
C GLN A 132 -7.29 5.93 14.99
N ILE A 133 -8.56 5.78 15.35
CA ILE A 133 -9.52 6.89 15.40
C ILE A 133 -9.16 7.88 16.52
N GLU A 134 -8.77 7.37 17.68
CA GLU A 134 -8.29 8.17 18.81
C GLU A 134 -7.03 8.98 18.42
N HIS A 135 -6.07 8.33 17.76
CA HIS A 135 -4.86 8.98 17.24
C HIS A 135 -5.18 10.07 16.21
N MET A 136 -5.99 9.76 15.20
CA MET A 136 -6.39 10.73 14.18
C MET A 136 -7.16 11.91 14.78
N LYS A 137 -7.98 11.65 15.81
CA LYS A 137 -8.67 12.72 16.55
C LYS A 137 -7.68 13.63 17.25
N ALA A 138 -6.73 13.08 18.00
CA ALA A 138 -5.71 13.87 18.69
C ALA A 138 -4.87 14.72 17.71
N CYS A 139 -4.46 14.13 16.58
CA CYS A 139 -3.72 14.86 15.54
C CYS A 139 -4.54 16.00 14.94
N ARG A 140 -5.82 15.76 14.62
CA ARG A 140 -6.72 16.80 14.11
C ARG A 140 -6.92 17.93 15.11
N ASP A 141 -7.15 17.60 16.38
CA ASP A 141 -7.43 18.57 17.44
C ASP A 141 -6.22 19.53 17.65
N LEU A 142 -5.01 19.08 17.29
CA LEU A 142 -3.78 19.88 17.27
C LEU A 142 -3.49 20.56 15.90
N GLY A 143 -4.44 20.56 14.97
CA GLY A 143 -4.33 21.23 13.68
C GLY A 143 -3.67 20.40 12.56
N GLY A 144 -3.49 19.10 12.78
CA GLY A 144 -3.06 18.15 11.75
C GLY A 144 -4.15 17.85 10.73
N ILE A 145 -3.75 17.53 9.50
CA ILE A 145 -4.67 17.11 8.43
C ILE A 145 -4.77 15.58 8.47
N CYS A 146 -5.92 15.09 8.92
CA CYS A 146 -6.20 13.67 9.02
C CYS A 146 -7.26 13.20 8.01
N PHE A 147 -6.97 12.12 7.29
CA PHE A 147 -7.88 11.53 6.31
C PHE A 147 -7.61 10.03 6.12
N THR A 148 -8.46 9.36 5.34
CA THR A 148 -8.22 7.97 4.93
C THR A 148 -8.33 7.87 3.41
N ILE A 149 -7.37 7.21 2.77
CA ILE A 149 -7.50 6.80 1.37
C ILE A 149 -8.29 5.49 1.34
N VAL A 150 -9.44 5.51 0.67
CA VAL A 150 -10.37 4.38 0.60
C VAL A 150 -10.48 3.87 -0.83
N ARG A 151 -10.19 2.59 -1.04
CA ARG A 151 -10.37 1.91 -2.33
C ARG A 151 -11.57 0.96 -2.30
N PHE A 152 -12.51 1.14 -3.21
CA PHE A 152 -13.55 0.17 -3.53
C PHE A 152 -13.01 -0.78 -4.60
N SER A 153 -12.34 -1.85 -4.19
CA SER A 153 -11.55 -2.70 -5.09
C SER A 153 -12.40 -3.38 -6.18
N SER A 154 -13.69 -3.63 -5.91
CA SER A 154 -14.62 -4.24 -6.87
C SER A 154 -15.05 -3.31 -8.01
N THR A 155 -14.93 -2.00 -7.82
CA THR A 155 -15.26 -0.98 -8.85
C THR A 155 -14.03 -0.19 -9.28
N ASP A 156 -12.87 -0.48 -8.69
CA ASP A 156 -11.60 0.23 -8.85
C ASP A 156 -11.71 1.75 -8.61
N GLU A 157 -12.54 2.15 -7.65
CA GLU A 157 -12.72 3.55 -7.30
C GLU A 157 -11.95 3.91 -6.03
N LEU A 158 -11.29 5.06 -6.06
CA LEU A 158 -10.45 5.56 -5.00
C LEU A 158 -10.97 6.91 -4.50
N PHE A 159 -11.04 7.08 -3.19
CA PHE A 159 -11.54 8.30 -2.57
C PHE A 159 -10.67 8.73 -1.40
N ILE A 160 -10.59 10.04 -1.19
CA ILE A 160 -10.21 10.61 0.12
C ILE A 160 -11.47 10.66 0.97
N LEU A 161 -11.46 9.94 2.08
CA LEU A 161 -12.44 10.01 3.14
C LEU A 161 -11.97 11.04 4.19
N PRO A 162 -12.63 12.20 4.33
CA PRO A 162 -12.28 13.18 5.34
C PRO A 162 -12.50 12.61 6.74
N PHE A 163 -11.60 12.89 7.68
CA PHE A 163 -11.70 12.33 9.03
C PHE A 163 -13.00 12.74 9.75
N ASN A 164 -13.56 13.91 9.46
CA ASN A 164 -14.83 14.35 10.08
C ASN A 164 -15.99 13.40 9.76
N LEU A 165 -16.06 12.91 8.53
CA LEU A 165 -17.07 11.95 8.12
C LEU A 165 -16.84 10.60 8.79
N LEU A 166 -15.59 10.14 8.82
CA LEU A 166 -15.22 8.90 9.53
C LEU A 166 -15.59 8.97 11.01
N LEU A 167 -15.23 10.06 11.69
CA LEU A 167 -15.49 10.26 13.12
C LEU A 167 -16.99 10.27 13.44
N LYS A 168 -17.81 10.92 12.60
CA LYS A 168 -19.27 10.91 12.73
C LYS A 168 -19.80 9.48 12.76
N TYR A 169 -19.51 8.70 11.72
CA TYR A 169 -19.99 7.31 11.62
C TYR A 169 -19.39 6.41 12.69
N TRP A 170 -18.15 6.66 13.10
CA TRP A 170 -17.51 5.92 14.17
C TRP A 170 -18.20 6.11 15.52
N ASN A 171 -18.61 7.33 15.85
CA ASN A 171 -19.29 7.62 17.11
C ASN A 171 -20.73 7.09 17.15
N GLU A 172 -21.39 7.02 15.99
CA GLU A 172 -22.78 6.54 15.86
C GLU A 172 -22.88 5.01 15.70
N LYS A 173 -21.75 4.30 15.52
CA LYS A 173 -21.72 2.89 15.04
C LYS A 173 -22.48 1.88 15.92
N ASP A 174 -22.60 2.16 17.22
CA ASP A 174 -23.24 1.25 18.18
C ASP A 174 -24.76 1.45 18.25
N PHE A 175 -25.26 2.61 17.80
CA PHE A 175 -26.68 2.97 17.78
C PHE A 175 -27.26 3.06 16.37
N ALA A 176 -26.40 3.10 15.35
CA ALA A 176 -26.76 3.27 13.94
C ALA A 176 -26.01 2.28 13.04
N ARG A 177 -25.49 2.76 11.90
CA ARG A 177 -24.88 1.90 10.87
C ARG A 177 -23.43 1.59 11.19
N LYS A 178 -23.03 0.32 11.01
CA LYS A 178 -21.63 -0.15 11.15
C LYS A 178 -20.78 0.04 9.87
N SER A 179 -21.26 0.85 8.93
CA SER A 179 -20.58 1.15 7.67
C SER A 179 -20.96 2.54 7.14
N ILE A 180 -20.03 3.15 6.41
CA ILE A 180 -20.22 4.44 5.74
C ILE A 180 -20.76 4.17 4.33
N PRO A 181 -21.95 4.66 3.94
CA PRO A 181 -22.44 4.51 2.57
C PRO A 181 -21.51 5.18 1.56
N LYS A 182 -21.25 4.53 0.42
CA LYS A 182 -20.39 5.09 -0.64
C LYS A 182 -20.86 6.47 -1.11
N LYS A 183 -22.18 6.67 -1.21
CA LYS A 183 -22.78 7.96 -1.59
C LYS A 183 -22.39 9.12 -0.66
N GLU A 184 -22.22 8.85 0.64
CA GLU A 184 -21.77 9.86 1.60
C GLU A 184 -20.28 10.20 1.40
N ILE A 185 -19.47 9.18 1.07
CA ILE A 185 -18.05 9.37 0.70
C ILE A 185 -17.94 10.17 -0.60
N GLU A 186 -18.78 9.88 -1.60
CA GLU A 186 -18.81 10.62 -2.87
C GLU A 186 -19.26 12.07 -2.69
N LYS A 187 -20.15 12.34 -1.74
CA LYS A 187 -20.69 13.68 -1.47
C LYS A 187 -19.69 14.59 -0.77
N VAL A 188 -18.94 14.06 0.20
CA VAL A 188 -18.10 14.88 1.10
C VAL A 188 -16.61 14.64 0.86
N GLY A 189 -16.24 13.47 0.39
CA GLY A 189 -14.87 13.13 0.02
C GLY A 189 -14.49 13.58 -1.37
N VAL A 190 -13.25 13.27 -1.76
CA VAL A 190 -12.73 13.58 -3.09
C VAL A 190 -12.43 12.30 -3.84
N LYS A 191 -13.04 12.12 -5.02
CA LYS A 191 -12.70 11.00 -5.90
C LYS A 191 -11.32 11.24 -6.51
N LEU A 192 -10.41 10.30 -6.28
CA LEU A 192 -9.06 10.35 -6.82
C LEU A 192 -9.02 9.74 -8.21
N LYS A 193 -8.18 10.33 -9.06
CA LYS A 193 -7.87 9.80 -10.39
C LYS A 193 -6.57 9.01 -10.30
N ASN A 194 -6.55 7.85 -10.94
CA ASN A 194 -5.31 7.12 -11.15
C ASN A 194 -4.53 7.82 -12.28
N SER A 195 -3.24 8.02 -12.08
CA SER A 195 -2.32 8.58 -13.08
C SER A 195 -1.12 7.65 -13.26
N ILE A 196 -0.31 7.89 -14.28
CA ILE A 196 0.92 7.12 -14.52
C ILE A 196 1.99 7.51 -13.48
N SER A 197 2.09 8.81 -13.16
CA SER A 197 3.08 9.31 -12.22
C SER A 197 2.61 10.65 -11.63
N PRO A 198 2.29 10.72 -10.33
CA PRO A 198 2.25 9.61 -9.37
C PRO A 198 1.02 8.70 -9.61
N PRO A 199 1.05 7.42 -9.18
CA PRO A 199 -0.09 6.51 -9.28
C PRO A 199 -1.37 7.05 -8.63
N ILE A 200 -1.25 7.67 -7.46
CA ILE A 200 -2.34 8.23 -6.68
C ILE A 200 -2.04 9.71 -6.36
N GLN A 201 -2.78 10.59 -7.03
CA GLN A 201 -2.70 12.05 -6.88
C GLN A 201 -3.44 12.57 -5.64
N TYR A 202 -3.22 11.97 -4.46
CA TYR A 202 -3.99 12.33 -3.27
C TYR A 202 -3.70 13.75 -2.75
N LEU A 203 -2.50 14.31 -2.96
CA LEU A 203 -2.19 15.68 -2.52
C LEU A 203 -3.08 16.71 -3.20
N ASP A 204 -3.42 16.52 -4.48
CA ASP A 204 -4.36 17.38 -5.21
C ASP A 204 -5.76 17.32 -4.57
N GLY A 205 -6.18 16.14 -4.13
CA GLY A 205 -7.43 15.98 -3.41
C GLY A 205 -7.41 16.62 -2.01
N ILE A 206 -6.25 16.66 -1.35
CA ILE A 206 -6.08 17.37 -0.08
C ILE A 206 -6.12 18.89 -0.28
N ASP A 207 -5.48 19.40 -1.34
CA ASP A 207 -5.56 20.82 -1.70
C ASP A 207 -7.03 21.25 -1.89
N LEU A 208 -7.83 20.44 -2.59
CA LEU A 208 -9.27 20.68 -2.81
C LEU A 208 -10.10 20.61 -1.52
N LEU A 209 -9.81 19.63 -0.66
CA LEU A 209 -10.63 19.36 0.52
C LEU A 209 -10.37 20.34 1.67
N TYR A 210 -9.14 20.85 1.79
CA TYR A 210 -8.69 21.71 2.89
C TYR A 210 -8.34 23.14 2.46
N ASN A 211 -8.56 23.50 1.19
CA ASN A 211 -8.26 24.81 0.60
C ASN A 211 -6.81 25.27 0.88
N LEU A 212 -5.84 24.42 0.52
CA LEU A 212 -4.40 24.67 0.72
C LEU A 212 -3.69 25.28 -0.48
#